data_AF-A0A1Y4LJV2-F1
#
_entry.id   AF-A0A1Y4LJV2-F1
#
_cell.length_a   1.000
_cell.length_b   1.000
_cell.length_c   1.000
_cell.angle_alpha   90.00
_cell.angle_beta   90.00
_cell.angle_gamma   90.00
#
_symmetry.space_group_name_H-M   'P 1'
#
loop_
_entity.id
_entity.type
_entity.pdbx_description
1 polymer ?
#
loop_
_entity_poly.entity_id
_entity_poly.type
_entity_poly.pdbx_seq_one_letter_code
_entity_poly.pdbx_strand_id
1 'polypeptide(L)'
;MAQSQNTKVDFTIHATSMLGLTTYGNIMIGDKAFEFYNEKNVQDFIQIPWTEIDRVEASVLFKKKISRFVIFTKEGMHFTFSTRDNIKTLKEVKKYVPEDRMFRSLSFFDVIKRGLKRLFHIK
;
A
#
# COMPACT_ATOMS: atom_id res chain seq x y z
N MET A 1 19.30 11.34 10.34
CA MET A 1 17.94 10.95 10.78
C MET A 1 16.98 11.42 9.71
N ALA A 2 16.14 10.54 9.18
CA ALA A 2 15.12 10.94 8.23
C ALA A 2 14.11 11.88 8.91
N GLN A 3 13.86 13.04 8.31
CA GLN A 3 12.89 13.99 8.83
C GLN A 3 11.57 13.79 8.11
N SER A 4 10.46 13.73 8.87
CA SER A 4 9.12 13.65 8.30
C SER A 4 8.80 14.90 7.48
N GLN A 5 8.13 14.71 6.35
CA GLN A 5 7.58 15.80 5.57
C GLN A 5 6.30 16.34 6.21
N ASN A 6 5.56 15.48 6.92
CA ASN A 6 4.35 15.85 7.64
C ASN A 6 4.64 16.84 8.76
N THR A 7 3.81 17.87 8.87
CA THR A 7 3.81 18.80 10.02
C THR A 7 2.82 18.36 11.08
N LYS A 8 1.84 17.55 10.69
CA LYS A 8 0.86 16.93 11.56
C LYS A 8 0.67 15.46 11.20
N VAL A 9 0.68 14.60 12.21
CA VAL A 9 0.42 13.17 12.06
C VAL A 9 -1.01 12.88 12.49
N ASP A 10 -1.80 12.26 11.61
CA ASP A 10 -3.17 11.85 11.94
C ASP A 10 -3.26 10.37 12.32
N PHE A 11 -2.39 9.53 11.74
CA PHE A 11 -2.45 8.09 11.96
C PHE A 11 -1.09 7.43 11.81
N THR A 12 -0.80 6.49 12.72
CA THR A 12 0.42 5.67 12.69
C THR A 12 0.04 4.21 12.94
N ILE A 13 0.66 3.29 12.20
CA ILE A 13 0.42 1.85 12.36
C ILE A 13 1.64 1.02 11.96
N HIS A 14 1.84 -0.10 12.65
CA HIS A 14 2.83 -1.09 12.22
C HIS A 14 2.50 -1.67 10.85
N ALA A 15 3.55 -1.75 10.04
CA ALA A 15 3.47 -2.09 8.64
C ALA A 15 4.65 -2.95 8.18
N THR A 16 4.44 -3.57 7.04
CA THR A 16 5.44 -4.28 6.26
C THR A 16 5.54 -3.61 4.90
N SER A 17 6.75 -3.19 4.52
CA SER A 17 7.08 -2.80 3.14
C SER A 17 7.56 -4.03 2.38
N MET A 18 7.06 -4.20 1.16
CA MET A 18 7.47 -5.28 0.25
C MET A 18 8.30 -4.73 -0.92
N LEU A 19 8.93 -3.56 -0.74
CA LEU A 19 9.85 -2.98 -1.71
C LEU A 19 11.19 -3.70 -1.64
N GLY A 20 11.51 -4.52 -2.65
CA GLY A 20 12.72 -5.34 -2.64
C GLY A 20 12.63 -6.45 -1.59
N LEU A 21 13.46 -6.39 -0.55
CA LEU A 21 13.37 -7.30 0.59
C LEU A 21 12.27 -6.83 1.55
N THR A 22 11.48 -7.78 2.05
CA THR A 22 10.42 -7.49 3.01
C THR A 22 10.99 -6.90 4.30
N THR A 23 10.58 -5.67 4.63
CA THR A 23 11.00 -4.95 5.84
C THR A 23 9.80 -4.60 6.71
N TYR A 24 10.03 -4.52 8.02
CA TYR A 24 9.03 -4.13 9.00
C TYR A 24 9.29 -2.71 9.47
N GLY A 25 8.23 -2.02 9.86
CA GLY A 25 8.32 -0.63 10.25
C GLY A 25 6.98 -0.05 10.66
N ASN A 26 6.89 1.27 10.55
CA ASN A 26 5.67 2.01 10.82
C ASN A 26 5.29 2.84 9.61
N ILE A 27 4.02 2.77 9.23
CA ILE A 27 3.40 3.77 8.36
C ILE A 27 2.98 4.95 9.22
N MET A 28 3.20 6.15 8.69
CA MET A 28 2.75 7.42 9.22
C MET A 28 1.97 8.16 8.12
N ILE A 29 0.73 8.52 8.41
CA ILE A 29 -0.16 9.28 7.54
C ILE A 29 -0.35 10.64 8.19
N GLY A 30 -0.04 11.70 7.44
CA GLY A 30 -0.18 13.07 7.91
C GLY A 30 -0.65 14.02 6.82
N ASP A 31 -0.55 15.30 7.10
CA ASP A 31 -1.08 16.39 6.27
C ASP A 31 -0.48 16.48 4.87
N LYS A 32 0.74 15.97 4.64
CA LYS A 32 1.49 16.17 3.38
C LYS A 32 1.86 14.89 2.65
N ALA A 33 2.11 13.80 3.36
CA ALA A 33 2.63 12.57 2.78
C ALA A 33 2.15 11.31 3.50
N PHE A 34 2.11 10.23 2.71
CA PHE A 34 2.17 8.87 3.21
C PHE A 34 3.63 8.49 3.43
N GLU A 35 3.99 8.07 4.64
CA GLU A 35 5.38 7.76 4.98
C GLU A 35 5.50 6.36 5.59
N PHE A 36 6.63 5.70 5.36
CA PHE A 36 7.03 4.46 5.99
C PHE A 36 8.46 4.59 6.51
N TYR A 37 8.68 4.18 7.76
CA TYR A 37 9.99 4.16 8.40
C TYR A 37 10.35 2.73 8.82
N ASN A 38 11.47 2.22 8.31
CA ASN A 38 11.99 0.91 8.68
C ASN A 38 12.45 0.90 10.13
N GLU A 39 12.05 -0.12 10.90
CA GLU A 39 12.40 -0.26 12.31
C GLU A 39 13.89 -0.60 12.54
N LYS A 40 14.54 -1.24 11.56
CA LYS A 40 15.93 -1.71 11.66
C LYS A 40 16.94 -0.69 11.15
N ASN A 41 16.56 0.12 10.17
CA ASN A 41 17.43 1.12 9.58
C ASN A 41 16.65 2.42 9.34
N VAL A 42 16.90 3.42 10.18
CA VAL A 42 16.23 4.74 10.13
C VAL A 42 16.55 5.55 8.87
N GLN A 43 17.58 5.17 8.10
CA GLN A 43 17.90 5.78 6.81
C GLN A 43 17.17 5.10 5.64
N ASP A 44 16.52 3.96 5.90
CA ASP A 44 15.65 3.28 4.94
C ASP A 44 14.20 3.68 5.23
N PHE A 45 13.72 4.64 4.46
CA PHE A 45 12.38 5.19 4.60
C PHE A 45 11.79 5.47 3.23
N ILE A 46 10.46 5.51 3.18
CA ILE A 46 9.70 5.85 1.99
C ILE A 46 8.81 7.02 2.37
N GLN A 47 8.84 8.10 1.60
CA GLN A 47 7.93 9.24 1.76
C GLN A 47 7.30 9.53 0.41
N ILE A 48 5.98 9.48 0.35
CA ILE A 48 5.20 9.68 -0.86
C ILE A 48 4.26 10.85 -0.61
N PRO A 49 4.61 12.06 -1.11
CA PRO A 49 3.71 13.20 -1.03
C PRO A 49 2.35 12.86 -1.65
N TRP A 50 1.27 13.39 -1.07
CA TRP A 50 -0.08 13.14 -1.60
C TRP A 50 -0.23 13.56 -3.07
N THR A 51 0.52 14.59 -3.47
CA THR A 51 0.57 15.10 -4.85
C THR A 51 1.19 14.12 -5.84
N GLU A 52 2.05 13.21 -5.38
CA GLU A 52 2.76 12.24 -6.22
C GLU A 52 2.01 10.92 -6.38
N ILE A 53 0.99 10.66 -5.56
CA ILE A 53 0.16 9.47 -5.68
C ILE A 53 -0.73 9.62 -6.93
N ASP A 54 -0.55 8.71 -7.87
CA ASP A 54 -1.44 8.51 -9.00
C ASP A 54 -2.71 7.79 -8.54
N ARG A 55 -2.54 6.56 -8.04
CA ARG A 55 -3.64 5.70 -7.57
C ARG A 55 -3.21 4.73 -6.46
N VAL A 56 -4.19 4.19 -5.76
CA VAL A 56 -4.00 3.14 -4.74
C VAL A 56 -4.81 1.91 -5.13
N GLU A 57 -4.20 0.73 -5.07
CA GLU A 57 -4.88 -0.53 -5.35
C GLU A 57 -4.85 -1.47 -4.14
N ALA A 58 -6.00 -2.01 -3.75
CA ALA A 58 -6.12 -2.95 -2.65
C ALA A 58 -6.30 -4.39 -3.14
N SER A 59 -5.44 -5.31 -2.66
CA SER A 59 -5.61 -6.75 -2.88
C SER A 59 -6.65 -7.31 -1.90
N VAL A 60 -7.87 -7.50 -2.39
CA VAL A 60 -8.98 -8.03 -1.57
C VAL A 60 -9.03 -9.55 -1.69
N LEU A 61 -8.72 -10.23 -0.60
CA LEU A 61 -8.98 -11.66 -0.41
C LEU A 61 -10.45 -11.88 -0.05
N PHE A 62 -11.09 -12.77 -0.79
CA PHE A 62 -12.52 -13.08 -0.65
C PHE A 62 -13.40 -11.81 -0.80
N LYS A 63 -14.35 -11.60 0.10
CA LYS A 63 -15.29 -10.47 0.08
C LYS A 63 -15.02 -9.40 1.15
N LYS A 64 -14.11 -9.62 2.10
CA LYS A 64 -13.99 -8.76 3.30
C LYS A 64 -12.57 -8.46 3.78
N LYS A 65 -11.52 -9.16 3.31
CA LYS A 65 -10.16 -9.00 3.86
C LYS A 65 -9.23 -8.39 2.83
N ILE A 66 -8.43 -7.41 3.24
CA ILE A 66 -7.37 -6.83 2.40
C ILE A 66 -6.05 -7.40 2.88
N SER A 67 -5.32 -8.10 2.00
CA SER A 67 -4.01 -8.68 2.35
C SER A 67 -2.88 -7.66 2.26
N ARG A 68 -2.96 -6.76 1.29
CA ARG A 68 -1.97 -5.72 1.00
C ARG A 68 -2.59 -4.65 0.12
N PHE A 69 -1.93 -3.52 0.01
CA PHE A 69 -2.25 -2.47 -0.94
C PHE A 69 -0.98 -1.96 -1.61
N VAL A 70 -1.16 -1.34 -2.78
CA VAL A 70 -0.10 -0.79 -3.60
C VAL A 70 -0.38 0.68 -3.83
N ILE A 71 0.60 1.54 -3.59
CA ILE A 71 0.55 2.95 -3.96
C ILE A 71 1.35 3.11 -5.25
N PHE A 72 0.70 3.58 -6.31
CA PHE A 72 1.34 3.93 -7.58
C PHE A 72 1.61 5.43 -7.60
N THR A 73 2.82 5.82 -8.00
CA THR A 73 3.17 7.22 -8.20
C THR A 73 2.99 7.62 -9.65
N LYS A 74 2.88 8.92 -9.89
CA LYS A 74 2.78 9.50 -11.24
C LYS A 74 4.00 9.19 -12.13
N GLU A 75 5.17 8.99 -11.51
CA GLU A 75 6.42 8.63 -12.20
C GLU A 75 6.53 7.14 -12.52
N GLY A 76 5.49 6.34 -12.26
CA GLY A 76 5.46 4.90 -12.58
C GLY A 76 6.10 4.00 -11.52
N MET A 77 6.57 4.56 -10.40
CA MET A 77 7.01 3.77 -9.25
C MET A 77 5.81 3.21 -8.51
N HIS A 78 5.99 2.07 -7.83
CA HIS A 78 4.94 1.48 -7.02
C HIS A 78 5.49 0.88 -5.73
N PHE A 79 4.75 1.06 -4.64
CA PHE A 79 5.14 0.63 -3.31
C PHE A 79 4.06 -0.26 -2.73
N THR A 80 4.43 -1.49 -2.38
CA THR A 80 3.50 -2.47 -1.83
C THR A 80 3.65 -2.54 -0.32
N PHE A 81 2.53 -2.41 0.39
CA PHE A 81 2.48 -2.42 1.84
C PHE A 81 1.40 -3.37 2.37
N SER A 82 1.62 -3.84 3.59
CA SER A 82 0.56 -4.41 4.43
C SER A 82 0.69 -3.84 5.83
N THR A 83 -0.43 -3.63 6.50
CA THR A 83 -0.50 -3.14 7.88
C THR A 83 -1.21 -4.15 8.77
N ARG A 84 -1.14 -3.95 10.09
CA ARG A 84 -1.97 -4.72 11.02
C ARG A 84 -3.46 -4.55 10.77
N ASP A 85 -3.89 -3.41 10.23
CA ASP A 85 -5.27 -3.14 9.81
C ASP A 85 -5.30 -2.36 8.49
N ASN A 86 -5.32 -3.11 7.37
CA ASN A 86 -5.34 -2.53 6.03
C ASN A 86 -6.62 -1.72 5.74
N ILE A 87 -7.76 -2.11 6.33
CA ILE A 87 -9.03 -1.41 6.10
C ILE A 87 -8.97 -0.05 6.76
N LYS A 88 -8.52 0.02 8.01
CA LYS A 88 -8.37 1.30 8.72
C LYS A 88 -7.33 2.19 8.05
N THR A 89 -6.18 1.63 7.66
CA THR A 89 -5.14 2.38 6.94
C THR A 89 -5.67 2.99 5.65
N LEU A 90 -6.41 2.23 4.84
CA LEU A 90 -6.99 2.76 3.59
C LEU A 90 -8.10 3.79 3.83
N LYS A 91 -8.84 3.70 4.94
CA LYS A 91 -9.79 4.77 5.33
C LYS A 91 -9.08 6.08 5.66
N GLU A 92 -7.90 6.00 6.28
CA GLU A 92 -7.07 7.18 6.56
C GLU A 92 -6.47 7.74 5.27
N VAL A 93 -5.99 6.89 4.37
CA VAL A 93 -5.53 7.31 3.02
C VAL A 93 -6.65 7.97 2.21
N LYS A 94 -7.90 7.48 2.31
CA LYS A 94 -9.06 8.04 1.61
C LYS A 94 -9.35 9.51 1.95
N LYS A 95 -8.81 10.03 3.06
CA LYS A 95 -8.90 11.47 3.41
C LYS A 95 -8.06 12.35 2.47
N TYR A 96 -7.03 11.78 1.85
CA TYR A 96 -6.04 12.47 1.02
C TYR A 96 -6.06 12.03 -0.45
N VAL A 97 -6.47 10.79 -0.71
CA VAL A 97 -6.61 10.22 -2.06
C VAL A 97 -8.10 10.08 -2.40
N PRO A 98 -8.58 10.77 -3.44
CA PRO A 98 -9.94 10.64 -3.97
C PRO A 98 -10.35 9.19 -4.24
N GLU A 99 -11.64 8.89 -4.04
CA GLU A 99 -12.19 7.53 -4.16
C GLU A 99 -12.10 6.96 -5.57
N ASP A 100 -12.21 7.81 -6.60
CA ASP A 100 -12.04 7.45 -8.01
C ASP A 100 -10.60 7.06 -8.37
N ARG A 101 -9.65 7.25 -7.45
CA ARG A 101 -8.24 6.82 -7.55
C ARG A 101 -7.90 5.67 -6.59
N MET A 102 -8.91 5.09 -5.92
CA MET A 102 -8.75 3.94 -5.03
C MET A 102 -9.48 2.71 -5.59
N PHE A 103 -8.71 1.74 -6.09
CA PHE A 103 -9.26 0.59 -6.81
C PHE A 103 -9.09 -0.72 -6.04
N ARG A 104 -9.98 -1.67 -6.33
CA ARG A 104 -9.77 -3.08 -5.99
C ARG A 104 -8.88 -3.71 -7.07
N SER A 105 -7.74 -4.27 -6.68
CA SER A 105 -6.81 -4.88 -7.65
C SER A 105 -7.43 -6.12 -8.32
N LEU A 106 -7.42 -6.14 -9.66
CA LEU A 106 -7.95 -7.22 -10.51
C LEU A 106 -7.07 -8.49 -10.46
N SER A 107 -5.77 -8.33 -10.18
CA SER A 107 -4.74 -9.37 -10.29
C SER A 107 -5.03 -10.63 -9.47
N PHE A 108 -5.69 -10.51 -8.31
CA PHE A 108 -6.04 -11.70 -7.51
C PHE A 108 -7.01 -12.64 -8.25
N PHE A 109 -8.01 -12.08 -8.94
CA PHE A 109 -8.95 -12.88 -9.74
C PHE A 109 -8.31 -13.37 -11.04
N ASP A 110 -7.44 -12.58 -11.66
CA ASP A 110 -6.75 -12.99 -12.88
C ASP A 110 -5.77 -14.15 -12.62
N VAL A 111 -5.05 -14.14 -11.49
CA VAL A 111 -4.20 -15.27 -11.09
C VAL A 111 -5.03 -16.52 -10.77
N ILE A 112 -6.16 -16.39 -10.07
CA ILE A 112 -7.08 -17.52 -9.82
C ILE A 112 -7.65 -18.07 -11.13
N LYS A 113 -8.14 -17.20 -12.03
CA LYS A 113 -8.67 -17.61 -13.33
C LYS A 113 -7.60 -18.28 -14.20
N ARG A 114 -6.37 -17.76 -14.20
CA ARG A 114 -5.23 -18.36 -14.91
C ARG A 114 -4.85 -19.71 -14.32
N GLY A 115 -4.85 -19.86 -12.99
CA GLY A 115 -4.61 -21.13 -12.31
C GLY A 115 -5.66 -22.19 -12.63
N LEU A 116 -6.95 -21.82 -12.59
CA LEU A 116 -8.05 -22.72 -12.95
C LEU A 116 -8.02 -23.10 -14.44
N LYS A 117 -7.78 -22.14 -15.35
CA LYS A 117 -7.65 -22.45 -16.78
C LYS A 117 -6.54 -23.49 -17.05
N ARG A 118 -5.44 -23.44 -16.30
CA ARG A 118 -4.33 -24.39 -16.42
C ARG A 118 -4.69 -25.81 -15.96
N LEU A 119 -5.57 -25.94 -14.95
CA LEU A 119 -6.13 -27.24 -14.52
C LEU A 119 -7.09 -27.84 -15.54
N PHE A 120 -7.84 -27.02 -16.29
CA PHE A 120 -8.78 -27.49 -17.31
C PHE A 120 -8.19 -27.65 -18.72
N HIS A 121 -6.96 -27.17 -18.96
CA HIS A 121 -6.20 -27.40 -20.21
C HIS A 121 -5.21 -28.57 -20.10
N ILE A 122 -5.19 -29.29 -18.97
CA ILE A 122 -4.58 -30.62 -18.87
C ILE A 122 -5.70 -31.63 -19.15
N LYS A 123 -5.99 -31.84 -20.43
CA LYS A 123 -6.72 -33.00 -20.94
C LYS A 123 -6.22 -33.31 -22.33
#